data_AF-A0A538HSR0-F1
#
_entry.id   AF-A0A538HSR0-F1
#
_cell.length_a   1.000
_cell.length_b   1.000
_cell.length_c   1.000
_cell.angle_alpha   90.00
_cell.angle_beta   90.00
_cell.angle_gamma   90.00
#
_symmetry.space_group_name_H-M   'P 1'
#
loop_
_entity.id
_entity.type
_entity.pdbx_description
1 polymer ?
#
loop_
_entity_poly.entity_id
_entity_poly.type
_entity_poly.pdbx_seq_one_letter_code
_entity_poly.pdbx_strand_id
1 'polypeptide(L)'
;MASGQSVAKAMGLTPLTKDELAELKPYGFQQSTPLWYYALKEAQLYGNGGQHLGPVAGRIVAEVLIGLLQSDPNGFLANSPSWQPTLQNPGSGFRMTDFLTYAGVDPATRHSQQPSFA
;
A
#
# COMPACT_ATOMS: atom_id res chain seq x y z
N MET A 1 -9.97 21.52 -4.52
CA MET A 1 -9.27 20.21 -4.49
C MET A 1 -9.98 19.25 -5.42
N ALA A 2 -9.26 18.34 -6.07
CA ALA A 2 -9.88 17.33 -6.93
C ALA A 2 -10.72 16.35 -6.10
N SER A 3 -11.90 15.98 -6.60
CA SER A 3 -12.73 14.94 -5.98
C SER A 3 -12.20 13.55 -6.33
N GLY A 4 -12.53 12.55 -5.51
CA GLY A 4 -12.19 11.16 -5.81
C GLY A 4 -12.73 10.70 -7.16
N GLN A 5 -13.94 11.09 -7.53
CA GLN A 5 -14.52 10.79 -8.84
C GLN A 5 -13.72 11.44 -9.98
N SER A 6 -13.23 12.68 -9.80
CA SER A 6 -12.43 13.35 -10.83
C SER A 6 -11.07 12.69 -11.01
N VAL A 7 -10.45 12.22 -9.92
CA VAL A 7 -9.18 11.48 -9.96
C VAL A 7 -9.38 10.10 -10.60
N ALA A 8 -10.43 9.37 -10.23
CA ALA A 8 -10.78 8.09 -10.86
C ALA A 8 -10.90 8.22 -12.38
N LYS A 9 -11.64 9.24 -12.85
CA LYS A 9 -11.77 9.52 -14.30
C LYS A 9 -10.44 9.85 -14.95
N ALA A 10 -9.61 10.69 -14.32
CA ALA A 10 -8.29 11.04 -14.83
C ALA A 10 -7.36 9.81 -14.92
N MET A 11 -7.54 8.81 -14.05
CA MET A 11 -6.83 7.53 -14.07
C MET A 11 -7.42 6.50 -15.04
N GLY A 12 -8.55 6.78 -15.69
CA GLY A 12 -9.27 5.82 -16.53
C GLY A 12 -10.00 4.72 -15.75
N LEU A 13 -10.32 4.96 -14.48
CA LEU A 13 -11.04 4.05 -13.60
C LEU A 13 -12.53 4.40 -13.56
N THR A 14 -13.38 3.39 -13.34
CA THR A 14 -14.81 3.59 -13.10
C THR A 14 -15.01 4.29 -11.74
N PRO A 15 -15.59 5.49 -11.69
CA PRO A 15 -15.82 6.18 -10.42
C PRO A 15 -16.95 5.54 -9.62
N LEU A 16 -16.89 5.64 -8.29
CA LEU A 16 -18.02 5.31 -7.41
C LEU A 16 -19.25 6.11 -7.83
N THR A 17 -20.38 5.41 -7.86
CA THR A 17 -21.69 5.96 -8.16
C THR A 17 -22.21 6.80 -7.00
N LYS A 18 -23.26 7.60 -7.27
CA LYS A 18 -23.92 8.39 -6.22
C LYS A 18 -24.55 7.49 -5.15
N ASP A 19 -25.04 6.32 -5.55
CA ASP A 19 -25.72 5.37 -4.65
C ASP A 19 -24.70 4.70 -3.72
N GLU A 20 -23.52 4.35 -4.23
CA GLU A 20 -22.39 3.92 -3.41
C GLU A 20 -21.91 5.00 -2.43
N LEU A 21 -22.26 6.26 -2.67
CA LEU A 21 -21.91 7.41 -1.83
C LEU A 21 -23.13 8.00 -1.11
N ALA A 22 -24.23 7.25 -0.99
CA ALA A 22 -25.50 7.74 -0.46
C ALA A 22 -25.37 8.46 0.89
N GLU A 23 -24.48 7.99 1.78
CA GLU A 23 -24.27 8.62 3.09
C GLU A 23 -23.76 10.06 3.03
N LEU A 24 -23.19 10.48 1.90
CA LEU A 24 -22.67 11.83 1.71
C LEU A 24 -23.71 12.83 1.20
N LYS A 25 -24.93 12.36 0.90
CA LYS A 25 -26.05 13.19 0.42
C LYS A 25 -26.34 14.40 1.31
N PRO A 26 -26.43 14.26 2.66
CA PRO A 26 -26.75 15.38 3.53
C PRO A 26 -25.69 16.50 3.48
N TYR A 27 -24.46 16.17 3.07
CA TYR A 27 -23.33 17.09 3.01
C TYR A 27 -23.08 17.64 1.61
N GLY A 28 -23.86 17.22 0.60
CA GLY A 28 -23.69 17.67 -0.79
C GLY A 28 -22.44 17.13 -1.49
N PHE A 29 -21.83 16.05 -0.97
CA PHE A 29 -20.55 15.55 -1.48
C PHE A 29 -20.66 14.35 -2.43
N GLN A 30 -21.86 13.84 -2.75
CA GLN A 30 -22.02 12.67 -3.63
C GLN A 30 -21.46 12.87 -5.05
N GLN A 31 -21.41 14.12 -5.53
CA GLN A 31 -20.90 14.49 -6.85
C GLN A 31 -19.41 14.89 -6.83
N SER A 32 -18.90 15.27 -5.67
CA SER A 32 -17.55 15.84 -5.50
C SER A 32 -16.98 15.40 -4.15
N THR A 33 -16.81 14.09 -4.00
CA THR A 33 -16.36 13.49 -2.74
C THR A 33 -14.89 13.85 -2.50
N PRO A 34 -14.51 14.38 -1.32
CA PRO A 34 -13.10 14.59 -0.98
C PRO A 34 -12.29 13.30 -1.16
N LEU A 35 -11.10 13.41 -1.78
CA LEU A 35 -10.29 12.24 -2.18
C LEU A 35 -10.00 11.29 -1.01
N TRP A 36 -9.73 11.80 0.19
CA TRP A 36 -9.47 10.98 1.38
C TRP A 36 -10.66 10.08 1.74
N TYR A 37 -11.89 10.61 1.68
CA TYR A 37 -13.08 9.82 2.01
C TYR A 37 -13.34 8.81 0.91
N TYR A 38 -13.20 9.24 -0.35
CA TYR A 38 -13.36 8.37 -1.50
C TYR A 38 -12.41 7.17 -1.44
N ALA A 39 -11.15 7.38 -1.02
CA ALA A 39 -10.18 6.32 -0.80
C ALA A 39 -10.64 5.31 0.27
N LEU A 40 -11.17 5.78 1.40
CA LEU A 40 -11.72 4.91 2.44
C LEU A 40 -12.96 4.16 1.95
N LYS A 41 -13.84 4.82 1.18
CA LYS A 41 -15.04 4.19 0.65
C LYS A 41 -14.71 3.11 -0.39
N GLU A 42 -13.77 3.37 -1.29
CA GLU A 42 -13.26 2.35 -2.21
C GLU A 42 -12.62 1.18 -1.47
N ALA A 43 -11.83 1.45 -0.41
CA ALA A 43 -11.26 0.38 0.42
C ALA A 43 -12.34 -0.45 1.11
N GLN A 44 -13.42 0.18 1.59
CA GLN A 44 -14.56 -0.55 2.16
C GLN A 44 -15.23 -1.45 1.10
N LEU A 45 -15.52 -0.91 -0.08
CA LEU A 45 -16.31 -1.61 -1.11
C LEU A 45 -15.51 -2.65 -1.90
N TYR A 46 -14.28 -2.32 -2.26
CA TYR A 46 -13.44 -3.12 -3.16
C TYR A 46 -12.18 -3.67 -2.47
N GLY A 47 -11.91 -3.22 -1.25
CA GLY A 47 -10.73 -3.56 -0.45
C GLY A 47 -10.94 -4.64 0.61
N ASN A 48 -11.91 -5.54 0.40
CA ASN A 48 -12.32 -6.55 1.39
C ASN A 48 -12.67 -5.95 2.77
N GLY A 49 -13.52 -4.92 2.77
CA GLY A 49 -13.90 -4.22 4.00
C GLY A 49 -12.80 -3.33 4.59
N GLY A 50 -11.81 -2.92 3.77
CA GLY A 50 -10.72 -2.03 4.17
C GLY A 50 -9.41 -2.73 4.55
N GLN A 51 -9.26 -4.03 4.27
CA GLN A 51 -7.99 -4.75 4.47
C GLN A 51 -6.92 -4.29 3.48
N HIS A 52 -7.31 -3.76 2.33
CA HIS A 52 -6.42 -3.12 1.38
C HIS A 52 -7.09 -1.91 0.72
N LEU A 53 -6.27 -1.10 0.05
CA LEU A 53 -6.76 0.06 -0.71
C LEU A 53 -7.56 -0.40 -1.93
N GLY A 54 -8.53 0.44 -2.31
CA GLY A 54 -9.22 0.31 -3.60
C GLY A 54 -8.44 0.94 -4.76
N PRO A 55 -9.02 0.93 -5.97
CA PRO A 55 -8.29 1.24 -7.21
C PRO A 55 -7.60 2.60 -7.25
N VAL A 56 -8.25 3.70 -6.84
CA VAL A 56 -7.64 5.04 -6.90
C VAL A 56 -6.53 5.17 -5.87
N ALA A 57 -6.84 4.88 -4.61
CA ALA A 57 -5.87 5.03 -3.53
C ALA A 57 -4.68 4.07 -3.67
N GLY A 58 -4.94 2.83 -4.09
CA GLY A 58 -3.91 1.83 -4.34
C GLY A 58 -2.97 2.26 -5.47
N ARG A 59 -3.51 2.82 -6.55
CA ARG A 59 -2.69 3.35 -7.65
C ARG A 59 -1.83 4.53 -7.23
N ILE A 60 -2.39 5.49 -6.47
CA ILE A 60 -1.62 6.63 -5.94
C ILE A 60 -0.43 6.14 -5.12
N VAL A 61 -0.67 5.24 -4.16
CA VAL A 61 0.40 4.73 -3.29
C VAL A 61 1.41 3.92 -4.08
N ALA A 62 0.97 3.06 -5.01
CA ALA A 62 1.87 2.27 -5.84
C ALA A 62 2.75 3.15 -6.74
N GLU A 63 2.19 4.15 -7.42
CA GLU A 63 2.94 5.05 -8.29
C GLU A 63 3.95 5.90 -7.51
N VAL A 64 3.62 6.32 -6.28
CA VAL A 64 4.59 7.00 -5.39
C VAL A 64 5.74 6.06 -5.02
N LEU A 65 5.46 4.83 -4.58
CA LEU A 65 6.51 3.88 -4.21
C LEU A 65 7.40 3.51 -5.41
N ILE A 66 6.81 3.25 -6.58
CA ILE A 66 7.53 2.99 -7.82
C ILE A 66 8.39 4.20 -8.20
N GLY A 67 7.84 5.41 -8.12
CA GLY A 67 8.56 6.65 -8.40
C GLY A 67 9.77 6.82 -7.48
N LEU A 68 9.61 6.61 -6.17
CA LEU A 68 10.71 6.64 -5.21
C LEU A 68 11.80 5.61 -5.55
N LEU A 69 11.41 4.37 -5.83
CA LEU A 69 12.33 3.29 -6.18
C LEU A 69 13.11 3.56 -7.47
N GLN A 70 12.49 4.21 -8.46
CA GLN A 70 13.11 4.55 -9.75
C GLN A 70 13.96 5.83 -9.69
N SER A 71 13.64 6.75 -8.77
CA SER A 71 14.30 8.05 -8.66
C SER A 71 15.47 8.08 -7.68
N ASP A 72 15.65 7.06 -6.84
CA ASP A 72 16.77 6.98 -5.91
C ASP A 72 18.06 6.50 -6.62
N PRO A 73 19.04 7.40 -6.86
CA PRO A 73 20.29 7.03 -7.51
C PRO A 73 21.17 6.12 -6.65
N ASN A 74 20.93 6.04 -5.33
CA ASN A 74 21.63 5.15 -4.42
C ASN A 74 20.88 3.84 -4.19
N GLY A 75 19.69 3.69 -4.78
CA GLY A 75 18.85 2.52 -4.61
C GLY A 75 19.44 1.26 -5.25
N PHE A 76 19.06 0.09 -4.72
CA PHE A 76 19.46 -1.21 -5.28
C PHE A 76 19.00 -1.39 -6.73
N LEU A 77 17.83 -0.85 -7.10
CA LEU A 77 17.35 -0.94 -8.49
C LEU A 77 18.26 -0.18 -9.47
N ALA A 78 18.84 0.95 -9.05
CA ALA A 78 19.73 1.75 -9.89
C ALA A 78 21.13 1.16 -9.94
N ASN A 79 21.69 0.76 -8.79
CA ASN A 79 23.09 0.33 -8.69
C ASN A 79 23.31 -1.18 -8.81
N SER A 80 22.28 -2.00 -8.65
CA SER A 80 22.39 -3.46 -8.71
C SER A 80 21.07 -4.10 -9.20
N PRO A 81 20.70 -3.94 -10.49
CA PRO A 81 19.40 -4.35 -11.02
C PRO A 81 19.10 -5.86 -10.91
N SER A 82 20.13 -6.70 -10.83
CA SER A 82 20.02 -8.15 -10.65
C SER A 82 20.14 -8.60 -9.19
N TRP A 83 20.21 -7.64 -8.25
CA TRP A 83 20.33 -7.95 -6.84
C TRP A 83 19.13 -8.76 -6.34
N GLN A 84 19.42 -9.72 -5.48
CA GLN A 84 18.41 -10.47 -4.75
C GLN A 84 18.79 -10.54 -3.27
N PRO A 85 17.82 -10.68 -2.36
CA PRO A 85 18.10 -10.83 -0.94
C PRO A 85 19.02 -12.03 -0.67
N THR A 86 19.94 -11.89 0.27
CA THR A 86 20.93 -12.93 0.61
C THR A 86 20.76 -13.53 2.01
N LEU A 87 19.83 -13.00 2.81
CA LEU A 87 19.66 -13.35 4.22
C LEU A 87 18.76 -14.59 4.39
N GLN A 88 19.19 -15.53 5.24
CA GLN A 88 18.55 -16.81 5.59
C GLN A 88 18.13 -17.71 4.41
N ASN A 89 17.16 -17.26 3.62
CA ASN A 89 16.65 -17.94 2.44
C ASN A 89 16.87 -17.06 1.19
N PRO A 90 18.05 -17.13 0.55
CA PRO A 90 18.42 -16.23 -0.54
C PRO A 90 17.50 -16.30 -1.75
N GLY A 91 17.49 -15.23 -2.54
CA GLY A 91 16.80 -15.17 -3.81
C GLY A 91 15.28 -15.01 -3.65
N SER A 92 14.53 -15.74 -4.48
CA SER A 92 13.06 -15.72 -4.48
C SER A 92 12.42 -16.39 -3.25
N GLY A 93 13.21 -17.10 -2.43
CA GLY A 93 12.76 -17.72 -1.20
C GLY A 93 12.63 -16.76 -0.02
N PHE A 94 13.18 -15.55 -0.13
CA PHE A 94 13.27 -14.59 0.96
C PHE A 94 11.90 -14.07 1.41
N ARG A 95 11.69 -14.03 2.72
CA ARG A 95 10.46 -13.56 3.38
C ARG A 95 10.80 -12.50 4.41
N MET A 96 9.82 -11.68 4.79
CA MET A 96 10.01 -10.72 5.89
C MET A 96 10.38 -11.41 7.22
N THR A 97 9.94 -12.65 7.46
CA THR A 97 10.35 -13.43 8.63
C THR A 97 11.84 -13.71 8.63
N ASP A 98 12.45 -13.98 7.48
CA ASP A 98 13.90 -14.22 7.37
C ASP A 98 14.72 -13.01 7.81
N PHE A 99 14.23 -11.81 7.44
CA PHE A 99 14.82 -10.55 7.88
C PHE A 99 14.73 -10.38 9.41
N LEU A 100 13.55 -10.65 9.98
CA LEU A 100 13.33 -10.54 11.43
C LEU A 100 14.14 -11.58 12.21
N THR A 101 14.26 -12.81 11.70
CA THR A 101 15.09 -13.87 12.30
C THR A 101 16.57 -13.49 12.22
N TYR A 102 17.03 -12.95 11.10
CA TYR A 102 18.40 -12.43 10.99
C TYR A 102 18.67 -11.29 11.98
N ALA A 103 17.71 -10.38 12.18
CA ALA A 103 17.82 -9.28 13.12
C ALA A 103 17.59 -9.68 14.60
N GLY A 104 17.24 -10.95 14.88
CA GLY A 104 16.97 -11.45 16.23
C GLY A 104 15.64 -11.03 16.85
N VAL A 105 14.73 -10.45 16.05
CA VAL A 105 13.45 -9.87 16.52
C VAL A 105 12.22 -10.65 16.06
N ASP A 106 12.42 -11.77 15.37
CA ASP A 106 11.32 -12.67 15.00
C ASP A 106 10.57 -13.16 16.26
N PRO A 107 9.26 -12.86 16.41
CA PRO A 107 8.49 -13.24 17.60
C PRO A 107 8.54 -14.73 17.94
N ALA A 108 8.73 -15.61 16.94
CA ALA A 108 8.79 -17.05 17.15
C ALA A 108 10.15 -17.52 17.71
N THR A 109 11.23 -16.79 17.46
CA THR A 109 12.61 -17.24 17.77
C THR A 109 13.42 -16.27 18.64
N ARG A 110 12.95 -15.04 18.85
CA ARG A 110 13.69 -13.99 19.59
C ARG A 110 14.08 -14.38 21.02
N HIS A 111 13.26 -15.18 21.71
CA HIS A 111 13.55 -15.60 23.09
C HIS A 111 14.69 -16.62 23.21
N SER A 112 14.92 -17.45 22.18
CA SER A 112 16.05 -18.38 22.16
C SER A 112 17.34 -17.73 21.65
N GLN A 113 17.23 -16.69 20.83
CA GLN A 113 18.36 -15.96 20.26
C GLN A 113 18.87 -14.81 21.14
N GLN A 114 17.97 -14.16 21.90
CA GLN A 114 18.32 -13.07 22.82
C GLN A 114 17.55 -13.21 24.15
N PRO A 115 18.16 -13.83 25.17
CA PRO A 115 17.51 -14.09 26.46
C PRO A 115 17.04 -12.83 27.21
N SER A 116 17.59 -11.66 26.87
CA SER A 116 17.25 -10.37 27.49
C SER A 116 15.88 -9.80 27.09
N PHE A 117 15.19 -10.40 26.12
CA PHE A 117 13.86 -9.98 25.65
C PHE A 117 12.71 -10.85 26.19
N ALA A 118 13.02 -11.75 27.13
CA ALA A 118 12.04 -12.54 27.90
C ALA A 118 11.36 -11.70 28.99
#